data_AF-A0A931RFN3-F1
#
_entry.id   AF-A0A931RFN3-F1
#
_cell.length_a   1.000
_cell.length_b   1.000
_cell.length_c   1.000
_cell.angle_alpha   90.00
_cell.angle_beta   90.00
_cell.angle_gamma   90.00
#
_symmetry.space_group_name_H-M   'P 1'
#
loop_
_entity.id
_entity.type
_entity.pdbx_description
1 polymer ?
#
loop_
_entity_poly.entity_id
_entity_poly.type
_entity_poly.pdbx_seq_one_letter_code
_entity_poly.pdbx_strand_id
1 'polypeptide(L)'
;MRAKKSLGQNFLMHARIAERIVLVSGADSNSVVLEIGPGTGMLTRELLKIARKVIAIEADKELFGKLRTDFADEIANGHLELVHGDIRDWNFGMYLNSRYSVKDGARDYQ
;
A
#
# COMPACT_ATOMS: atom_id res chain seq x y z
N MET A 1 12.69 10.43 12.60
CA MET A 1 12.82 9.39 11.56
C MET A 1 13.69 9.96 10.45
N ARG A 2 14.69 9.21 9.95
CA ARG A 2 15.66 9.71 8.94
C ARG A 2 15.56 8.82 7.71
N ALA A 3 15.45 9.43 6.53
CA ALA A 3 15.42 8.68 5.27
C ALA A 3 16.74 7.93 5.05
N LYS A 4 16.64 6.65 4.68
CA LYS A 4 17.80 5.83 4.32
C LYS A 4 18.08 5.99 2.84
N LYS A 5 19.15 6.71 2.50
CA LYS A 5 19.57 6.93 1.11
C LYS A 5 19.82 5.62 0.35
N SER A 6 20.33 4.59 1.03
CA SER A 6 20.56 3.25 0.45
C SER A 6 19.26 2.57 0.00
N LEU A 7 18.11 2.95 0.56
CA LEU A 7 16.79 2.45 0.18
C LEU A 7 16.04 3.39 -0.77
N GLY A 8 16.65 4.48 -1.22
CA GLY A 8 16.01 5.45 -2.12
C GLY A 8 14.82 6.19 -1.52
N GLN A 9 14.68 6.22 -0.18
CA GLN A 9 13.51 6.77 0.50
C GLN A 9 13.38 8.29 0.31
N ASN A 10 12.23 8.72 -0.20
CA ASN A 10 11.75 10.11 -0.20
C ASN A 10 10.35 10.13 0.41
N PHE A 11 10.18 10.84 1.53
CA PHE A 11 8.91 10.81 2.25
C PHE A 11 7.98 11.90 1.75
N LEU A 12 6.73 11.53 1.48
CA LEU A 12 5.64 12.46 1.29
C LEU A 12 5.32 13.12 2.63
N MET A 13 5.47 14.44 2.69
CA MET A 13 5.34 15.21 3.94
C MET A 13 4.04 16.02 4.01
N HIS A 14 3.31 16.15 2.89
CA HIS A 14 2.17 17.06 2.78
C HIS A 14 0.87 16.29 2.49
N ALA A 15 -0.04 16.29 3.46
CA ALA A 15 -1.33 15.60 3.35
C ALA A 15 -2.15 16.06 2.12
N ARG A 16 -2.12 17.35 1.79
CA ARG A 16 -2.81 17.89 0.59
C ARG A 16 -2.29 17.30 -0.73
N ILE A 17 -1.01 16.91 -0.77
CA ILE A 17 -0.45 16.25 -1.97
C ILE A 17 -0.89 14.80 -2.00
N ALA A 18 -0.90 14.10 -0.85
CA ALA A 18 -1.43 12.74 -0.75
C ALA A 18 -2.90 12.68 -1.19
N GLU A 19 -3.73 13.59 -0.68
CA GLU A 19 -5.14 13.71 -1.07
C GLU A 19 -5.28 13.91 -2.59
N ARG A 20 -4.49 14.80 -3.20
CA ARG A 20 -4.50 15.01 -4.65
C ARG A 20 -4.09 13.76 -5.43
N ILE A 21 -3.07 13.03 -4.97
CA ILE A 21 -2.62 11.77 -5.59
C ILE A 21 -3.78 10.76 -5.57
N VAL A 22 -4.45 10.62 -4.43
CA VAL A 22 -5.58 9.71 -4.26
C VAL A 22 -6.74 10.11 -5.16
N LEU A 23 -7.09 11.40 -5.22
CA LEU A 23 -8.16 11.92 -6.08
C LEU A 23 -7.95 11.61 -7.56
N VAL A 24 -6.71 11.66 -8.05
CA VAL A 24 -6.40 11.38 -9.47
C VAL A 24 -6.06 9.92 -9.75
N SER A 25 -5.97 9.08 -8.72
CA SER A 25 -5.62 7.65 -8.85
C SER A 25 -6.72 6.81 -9.51
N GLY A 26 -7.96 7.29 -9.49
CA GLY A 26 -9.14 6.53 -9.93
C GLY A 26 -9.64 5.48 -8.93
N ALA A 27 -9.02 5.38 -7.75
CA ALA A 27 -9.51 4.50 -6.69
C ALA A 27 -10.86 5.00 -6.14
N ASP A 28 -11.68 4.04 -5.71
CA ASP A 28 -13.02 4.25 -5.16
C ASP A 28 -13.35 3.20 -4.09
N SER A 29 -14.58 3.24 -3.57
CA SER A 29 -15.05 2.32 -2.53
C SER A 29 -15.16 0.86 -2.96
N ASN A 30 -14.96 0.54 -4.23
CA ASN A 30 -14.92 -0.83 -4.75
C ASN A 30 -13.48 -1.33 -4.95
N SER A 31 -12.51 -0.41 -4.94
CA SER A 31 -11.12 -0.66 -5.27
C SER A 31 -10.38 -1.41 -4.17
N VAL A 32 -9.52 -2.35 -4.57
CA VAL A 32 -8.45 -2.92 -3.73
C VAL A 32 -7.15 -2.33 -4.23
N VAL A 33 -6.46 -1.57 -3.38
CA VAL A 33 -5.26 -0.84 -3.75
C VAL A 33 -4.02 -1.55 -3.25
N LEU A 34 -3.03 -1.73 -4.12
CA LEU A 34 -1.69 -2.16 -3.74
C LEU A 34 -0.79 -0.94 -3.58
N GLU A 35 -0.25 -0.72 -2.39
CA GLU A 35 0.73 0.31 -2.11
C GLU A 35 2.12 -0.31 -1.90
N ILE A 36 3.06 0.07 -2.75
CA ILE A 36 4.46 -0.37 -2.67
C ILE A 36 5.25 0.71 -1.93
N GLY A 37 5.89 0.35 -0.82
CA GLY A 37 6.70 1.28 -0.03
C GLY A 37 5.85 2.39 0.61
N PRO A 38 4.91 2.08 1.51
CA PRO A 38 4.05 3.05 2.19
C PRO A 38 4.84 4.09 3.00
N GLY A 39 6.09 3.79 3.37
CA GLY A 39 6.96 4.75 4.01
C GLY A 39 6.44 5.17 5.38
N THR A 40 6.13 6.46 5.54
CA THR A 40 5.54 7.00 6.78
C THR A 40 4.03 6.79 6.89
N GLY A 41 3.39 6.25 5.85
CA GLY A 41 1.94 5.98 5.81
C GLY A 41 1.08 7.17 5.40
N MET A 42 1.68 8.23 4.84
CA MET A 42 0.92 9.43 4.48
C MET A 42 -0.09 9.16 3.35
N LEU A 43 0.34 8.41 2.32
CA LEU A 43 -0.56 8.05 1.23
C LEU A 43 -1.52 6.93 1.67
N THR A 44 -1.03 5.93 2.41
CA THR A 44 -1.86 4.89 3.05
C THR A 44 -3.07 5.45 3.76
N ARG A 45 -2.90 6.50 4.58
CA ARG A 45 -4.01 7.14 5.31
C ARG A 45 -5.06 7.73 4.39
N GLU A 46 -4.66 8.35 3.29
CA GLU A 46 -5.61 8.94 2.34
C GLU A 46 -6.30 7.87 1.50
N LEU A 47 -5.59 6.81 1.11
CA LEU A 47 -6.16 5.66 0.41
C LEU A 47 -7.23 4.94 1.25
N LEU A 48 -6.97 4.73 2.54
CA LEU A 48 -7.92 4.08 3.45
C LEU A 48 -9.25 4.84 3.58
N LYS A 49 -9.29 6.15 3.33
CA LYS A 49 -10.55 6.90 3.36
C LYS A 49 -11.50 6.56 2.22
N ILE A 50 -10.96 6.10 1.09
CA ILE A 50 -11.74 5.94 -0.15
C ILE A 50 -11.78 4.51 -0.67
N ALA A 51 -10.74 3.70 -0.42
CA ALA A 51 -10.61 2.37 -0.98
C ALA A 51 -11.35 1.35 -0.11
N ARG A 52 -11.85 0.28 -0.74
CA ARG A 52 -12.42 -0.87 -0.01
C ARG A 52 -11.40 -1.56 0.86
N LYS A 53 -10.17 -1.67 0.36
CA LYS A 53 -9.04 -2.33 1.03
C LYS A 53 -7.72 -1.79 0.48
N VAL A 54 -6.74 -1.63 1.36
CA VAL A 54 -5.35 -1.32 1.00
C VAL A 54 -4.47 -2.51 1.38
N ILE A 55 -3.57 -2.90 0.49
CA ILE A 55 -2.52 -3.89 0.72
C ILE A 55 -1.20 -3.14 0.61
N ALA A 56 -0.49 -2.97 1.71
CA ALA A 56 0.74 -2.18 1.76
C ALA A 56 1.95 -3.08 2.03
N ILE A 57 2.98 -2.96 1.20
CA ILE A 57 4.22 -3.74 1.31
C ILE A 57 5.36 -2.81 1.65
N GLU A 58 5.99 -3.02 2.80
CA GLU A 58 7.13 -2.23 3.26
C GLU A 58 8.35 -3.14 3.44
N ALA A 59 9.49 -2.73 2.89
CA ALA A 59 10.74 -3.47 3.01
C ALA A 59 11.51 -3.09 4.30
N ASP A 60 11.38 -1.83 4.73
CA ASP A 60 12.04 -1.32 5.93
C ASP A 60 11.32 -1.79 7.20
N LYS A 61 12.00 -2.65 7.97
CA LYS A 61 11.48 -3.22 9.22
C LYS A 61 11.05 -2.17 10.25
N GLU A 62 11.73 -1.03 10.33
CA GLU A 62 11.40 0.01 11.30
C GLU A 62 10.12 0.75 10.91
N LEU A 63 9.96 1.05 9.62
CA LEU A 63 8.75 1.66 9.08
C LEU A 63 7.57 0.69 9.18
N PHE A 64 7.77 -0.58 8.84
CA PHE A 64 6.76 -1.61 9.03
C PHE A 64 6.27 -1.66 10.48
N GLY A 65 7.19 -1.65 11.45
CA GLY A 65 6.84 -1.64 12.88
C GLY A 65 6.01 -0.41 13.28
N LYS A 66 6.36 0.77 12.76
CA LYS A 66 5.59 2.00 12.99
C LYS A 66 4.19 1.92 12.35
N LEU A 67 4.10 1.51 11.10
CA LEU A 67 2.83 1.38 10.38
C LEU A 67 1.90 0.39 11.06
N ARG A 68 2.43 -0.72 11.59
CA ARG A 68 1.65 -1.70 12.35
C ARG A 68 1.02 -1.10 13.60
N THR A 69 1.72 -0.18 14.28
CA THR A 69 1.19 0.53 15.45
C THR A 69 0.21 1.62 15.04
N ASP A 70 0.56 2.42 14.04
CA ASP A 70 -0.23 3.58 13.61
C ASP A 70 -1.59 3.21 13.00
N PHE A 71 -1.67 2.04 12.36
CA PHE A 71 -2.87 1.55 11.66
C PHE A 71 -3.40 0.25 12.28
N ALA A 72 -3.25 0.08 13.59
CA ALA A 72 -3.63 -1.15 14.28
C ALA A 72 -5.13 -1.48 14.11
N ASP A 73 -6.00 -0.46 14.11
CA ASP A 73 -7.45 -0.63 13.98
C ASP A 73 -7.83 -1.06 12.55
N GLU A 74 -7.25 -0.43 11.53
CA GLU A 74 -7.47 -0.76 10.12
C GLU A 74 -6.90 -2.14 9.77
N ILE A 75 -5.83 -2.56 10.44
CA ILE A 75 -5.33 -3.93 10.32
C ILE A 75 -6.29 -4.90 10.98
N ALA A 76 -6.78 -4.59 12.19
CA ALA A 76 -7.66 -5.48 12.96
C ALA A 76 -9.02 -5.68 12.27
N ASN A 77 -9.55 -4.65 11.59
CA ASN A 77 -10.81 -4.74 10.86
C ASN A 77 -10.66 -5.23 9.40
N GLY A 78 -9.42 -5.49 8.96
CA GLY A 78 -9.12 -6.03 7.62
C GLY A 78 -9.13 -5.02 6.48
N HIS A 79 -9.31 -3.72 6.78
CA HIS A 79 -9.29 -2.63 5.81
C HIS A 79 -7.87 -2.36 5.29
N LEU A 80 -6.86 -2.59 6.13
CA LEU A 80 -5.44 -2.59 5.76
C LEU A 80 -4.84 -3.99 5.92
N GLU A 81 -4.17 -4.47 4.88
CA GLU A 81 -3.26 -5.61 4.98
C GLU A 81 -1.82 -5.12 4.84
N LEU A 82 -1.05 -5.21 5.93
CA LEU A 82 0.35 -4.77 5.96
C LEU A 82 1.29 -5.97 5.87
N VAL A 83 2.17 -5.96 4.88
CA VAL A 83 3.14 -7.03 4.60
C VAL A 83 4.55 -6.50 4.75
N HIS A 84 5.38 -7.20 5.54
CA HIS A 84 6.82 -6.93 5.58
C HIS A 84 7.48 -7.72 4.45
N GLY A 85 8.05 -7.02 3.46
CA GLY A 85 8.65 -7.67 2.30
C GLY A 85 9.23 -6.69 1.28
N ASP A 86 10.10 -7.20 0.42
CA ASP A 86 10.60 -6.47 -0.74
C ASP A 86 9.74 -6.81 -1.97
N ILE A 87 9.19 -5.80 -2.63
CA ILE A 87 8.34 -6.00 -3.81
C ILE A 87 9.08 -6.71 -4.95
N ARG A 88 10.41 -6.55 -5.05
CA ARG A 88 11.22 -7.12 -6.13
C ARG A 88 11.27 -8.65 -6.06
N ASP A 89 11.11 -9.20 -4.87
CA ASP A 89 11.12 -10.63 -4.60
C ASP A 89 9.70 -11.20 -4.42
N TRP A 90 8.68 -10.33 -4.48
CA TRP A 90 7.32 -10.71 -4.12
C TRP A 90 6.56 -11.34 -5.28
N ASN A 91 6.13 -12.60 -5.11
CA ASN A 91 5.33 -13.29 -6.11
C ASN A 91 3.85 -12.87 -6.00
N PHE A 92 3.51 -11.82 -6.76
CA PHE A 92 2.17 -11.25 -6.78
C PHE A 92 1.10 -12.22 -7.30
N GLY A 93 1.43 -13.03 -8.30
CA GLY A 93 0.51 -14.02 -8.87
C GLY A 93 0.08 -15.06 -7.85
N MET A 94 1.04 -15.62 -7.11
CA MET A 94 0.75 -16.59 -6.04
C MET A 94 -0.09 -15.95 -4.92
N TYR A 95 0.28 -14.73 -4.52
CA TYR A 95 -0.45 -14.00 -3.47
C TYR A 95 -1.91 -13.75 -3.86
N LEU A 96 -2.15 -13.23 -5.06
CA LEU A 96 -3.50 -12.97 -5.53
C LEU A 96 -4.32 -14.25 -5.71
N ASN A 97 -3.74 -15.28 -6.36
CA ASN A 97 -4.44 -16.55 -6.61
C ASN A 97 -4.84 -17.28 -5.32
N SER A 98 -4.10 -17.08 -4.23
CA SER A 98 -4.43 -17.67 -2.93
C SER A 98 -5.64 -17.00 -2.24
N ARG A 99 -5.99 -15.77 -2.64
CA ARG A 99 -6.90 -14.88 -1.89
C ARG A 99 -8.08 -14.36 -2.72
N TYR A 100 -7.92 -14.31 -4.03
CA TYR A 100 -8.88 -13.77 -4.98
C TYR A 100 -9.01 -14.72 -6.16
N SER A 101 -10.22 -14.91 -6.67
CA SER A 101 -10.42 -15.57 -7.96
C SER A 101 -9.98 -14.63 -9.08
N VAL A 102 -8.70 -14.70 -9.46
CA VAL A 102 -8.18 -13.95 -10.60
C VAL A 102 -8.77 -14.56 -11.87
N LYS A 103 -9.57 -13.78 -12.61
CA LYS A 103 -9.95 -14.12 -13.99
C LYS A 103 -8.88 -13.54 -14.91
N ASP A 104 -8.30 -14.35 -15.78
CA ASP A 104 -7.34 -13.90 -16.80
C ASP A 104 -8.00 -12.84 -17.70
N GLY A 105 -7.74 -11.57 -17.40
CA GLY A 105 -8.24 -10.40 -18.15
C GLY A 105 -7.13 -9.56 -18.78
N ALA A 106 -5.86 -9.87 -18.53
CA ALA A 106 -4.74 -9.09 -19.03
C ALA A 106 -4.30 -9.58 -20.43
N ARG A 107 -5.07 -9.22 -21.47
CA ARG A 107 -4.55 -9.24 -22.86
C ARG A 107 -4.35 -7.85 -23.46
N ASP A 108 -4.81 -6.79 -22.83
CA ASP A 108 -4.81 -5.47 -23.47
C ASP A 108 -4.00 -4.44 -22.68
N TYR A 109 -2.67 -4.59 -22.69
CA TYR A 109 -1.73 -3.47 -22.59
C TYR A 109 -0.46 -3.87 -23.35
N GLN A 110 -0.44 -3.60 -24.66
CA GLN A 110 0.77 -3.44 -25.46
C GLN A 110 1.16 -1.96 -25.49
#